data_AF-A0A9Q4NYG3-F1
#
_entry.id   AF-A0A9Q4NYG3-F1
#
_cell.length_a   1.000
_cell.length_b   1.000
_cell.length_c   1.000
_cell.angle_alpha   90.00
_cell.angle_beta   90.00
_cell.angle_gamma   90.00
#
_symmetry.space_group_name_H-M   'P 1'
#
loop_
_entity.id
_entity.type
_entity.pdbx_description
1 polymer ?
#
loop_
_entity_poly.entity_id
_entity_poly.type
_entity_poly.pdbx_seq_one_letter_code
_entity_poly.pdbx_strand_id
1 'polypeptide(L)' 'GDPGANGSYAFSIKLEIARNPLPTPLAPNVDVTDSAGKMVRCQFKWAAGASALSVNKSSLSLVNAGTG' A
#
# COMPACT_ATOMS: atom_id res chain seq x y z
N GLY A 1 39.56 18.78 -12.86
CA GLY A 1 38.17 18.31 -12.78
C GLY A 1 38.13 17.29 -11.69
N ASP A 2 37.28 17.47 -10.69
CA ASP A 2 37.28 16.61 -9.51
C ASP A 2 36.67 15.23 -9.83
N PRO A 3 37.45 14.13 -9.75
CA PRO A 3 36.96 12.79 -10.00
C PRO A 3 36.33 12.23 -8.72
N GLY A 4 35.11 12.68 -8.37
CA GLY A 4 34.51 12.30 -7.07
C GLY A 4 33.01 11.99 -7.03
N ALA A 5 32.22 12.32 -8.04
CA ALA A 5 30.75 12.38 -7.88
C ALA A 5 29.97 11.13 -8.33
N ASN A 6 30.60 9.95 -8.45
CA ASN A 6 29.93 8.69 -8.83
C ASN A 6 29.80 7.70 -7.66
N GLY A 7 29.93 8.18 -6.42
CA GLY A 7 29.74 7.33 -5.24
C GLY A 7 28.29 6.90 -5.09
N SER A 8 28.05 5.61 -4.87
CA SER A 8 26.74 5.12 -4.44
C SER A 8 26.51 5.55 -2.98
N TYR A 9 25.50 6.38 -2.74
CA TYR A 9 25.06 6.75 -1.41
C TYR A 9 24.07 5.71 -0.90
N ALA A 10 24.42 5.02 0.19
CA ALA A 10 23.47 4.16 0.89
C ALA A 10 22.58 5.02 1.79
N PHE A 11 21.28 5.05 1.50
CA PHE A 11 20.27 5.63 2.38
C PHE A 11 19.17 4.60 2.65
N SER A 12 18.57 4.68 3.84
CA SER A 12 17.41 3.88 4.20
C SER A 12 16.22 4.81 4.43
N ILE A 13 15.10 4.53 3.78
CA ILE A 13 13.84 5.26 4.01
C ILE A 13 12.86 4.29 4.66
N LYS A 14 12.26 4.70 5.78
CA LYS A 14 11.14 3.99 6.39
C LYS A 14 9.85 4.68 5.97
N LEU A 15 8.98 3.96 5.25
CA LEU A 15 7.62 4.40 4.95
C LEU A 15 6.64 3.61 5.81
N GLU A 16 5.93 4.29 6.70
CA GLU A 16 4.81 3.71 7.46
C GLU A 16 3.50 4.13 6.79
N ILE A 17 2.82 3.17 6.17
CA ILE A 17 1.59 3.42 5.42
C ILE A 17 0.47 2.60 6.04
N ALA A 18 -0.67 3.24 6.29
CA ALA A 18 -1.87 2.56 6.79
C ALA A 18 -2.37 1.50 5.79
N ARG A 19 -3.12 0.51 6.29
CA ARG A 19 -3.73 -0.53 5.46
C ARG A 19 -4.63 0.11 4.40
N ASN A 20 -4.58 -0.40 3.16
CA ASN A 20 -5.50 0.03 2.10
C ASN A 20 -6.95 -0.36 2.47
N PRO A 21 -7.87 0.61 2.65
CA PRO A 21 -9.26 0.29 2.92
C PRO A 21 -10.02 -0.09 1.64
N LEU A 22 -9.46 0.20 0.46
CA LEU A 22 -10.10 -0.06 -0.81
C LEU A 22 -9.82 -1.48 -1.31
N PRO A 23 -10.76 -2.09 -2.05
CA PRO A 23 -10.53 -3.38 -2.71
C PRO A 23 -9.54 -3.29 -3.88
N THR A 24 -9.20 -2.07 -4.30
CA THR A 24 -8.28 -1.81 -5.42
C THR A 24 -6.89 -1.47 -4.91
N PRO A 25 -5.81 -2.07 -5.45
CA PRO A 25 -4.44 -1.68 -5.14
C PRO A 25 -4.20 -0.19 -5.34
N LEU A 26 -3.41 0.41 -4.46
CA LEU A 26 -3.00 1.81 -4.55
C LEU A 26 -1.56 1.90 -5.06
N ALA A 27 -1.28 2.93 -5.86
CA ALA A 27 0.01 3.15 -6.50
C ALA A 27 0.37 4.64 -6.55
N PRO A 28 0.48 5.35 -5.42
CA PRO A 28 0.90 6.74 -5.42
C PRO A 28 2.34 6.89 -5.93
N ASN A 29 2.56 8.05 -6.54
CA ASN A 29 3.89 8.51 -6.88
C ASN A 29 4.56 9.10 -5.64
N VAL A 30 5.83 8.77 -5.45
CA VAL A 30 6.71 9.36 -4.44
C VAL A 30 7.80 10.10 -5.18
N ASP A 31 7.79 11.43 -5.06
CA ASP A 31 8.81 12.29 -5.65
C ASP A 31 9.97 12.42 -4.66
N VAL A 32 11.17 12.03 -5.11
CA VAL A 32 12.40 12.13 -4.35
C VAL A 32 13.24 13.22 -4.99
N THR A 33 13.44 14.32 -4.27
CA THR A 33 14.28 15.43 -4.70
C THR A 33 15.58 15.41 -3.90
N ASP A 34 16.72 15.45 -4.59
CA ASP A 34 18.02 15.56 -3.94
C ASP A 34 18.33 17.02 -3.52
N SER A 35 19.42 17.22 -2.78
CA SER A 35 19.85 18.54 -2.33
C SER A 35 20.27 19.48 -3.45
N ALA A 36 20.50 18.96 -4.66
CA ALA A 36 20.78 19.75 -5.87
C ALA A 36 19.50 20.11 -6.65
N GLY A 37 18.32 19.69 -6.15
CA GLY A 37 17.02 19.97 -6.77
C GLY A 37 16.63 19.00 -7.88
N LYS A 38 17.40 17.92 -8.13
CA LYS A 38 17.03 16.90 -9.11
C LYS A 38 15.95 16.00 -8.51
N MET A 39 14.85 15.83 -9.25
CA MET A 39 13.72 15.00 -8.84
C MET A 39 13.68 13.68 -9.60
N VAL A 40 13.43 12.59 -8.88
CA VAL A 40 13.13 11.27 -9.41
C VAL A 40 11.77 10.84 -8.88
N ARG A 41 10.89 10.38 -9.76
CA ARG A 41 9.57 9.85 -9.39
C ARG A 41 9.63 8.34 -9.25
N CYS A 42 9.36 7.85 -8.05
CA CYS A 42 9.23 6.44 -7.74
C CYS A 42 7.75 6.07 -7.62
N GLN A 43 7.40 4.82 -7.94
CA GLN A 43 6.04 4.33 -7.74
C GLN A 43 6.03 3.29 -6.61
N PHE A 44 5.24 3.56 -5.57
CA PHE A 44 5.06 2.61 -4.47
C PHE A 44 3.71 1.89 -4.64
N LYS A 45 3.74 0.62 -5.06
CA LYS A 45 2.53 -0.19 -5.26
C LYS A 45 2.28 -1.05 -4.02
N TRP A 46 1.09 -0.95 -3.43
CA TRP A 46 0.67 -1.89 -2.39
C TRP A 46 -0.70 -2.49 -2.67
N ALA A 47 -0.80 -3.79 -2.39
CA ALA A 47 -2.02 -4.55 -2.59
C ALA A 47 -3.14 -4.06 -1.66
N ALA A 48 -4.38 -4.27 -2.10
CA ALA A 48 -5.53 -4.17 -1.21
C ALA A 48 -5.36 -5.14 -0.03
N GLY A 49 -5.83 -4.74 1.16
CA GLY A 49 -5.88 -5.68 2.28
C GLY A 49 -6.83 -6.84 1.95
N ALA A 50 -6.49 -8.07 2.37
CA ALA A 50 -7.42 -9.18 2.26
C ALA A 50 -8.73 -8.86 3.00
N SER A 51 -9.86 -8.94 2.28
CA SER A 51 -11.20 -8.86 2.84
C SER A 51 -11.52 -10.18 3.54
N ALA A 52 -11.87 -10.11 4.82
CA ALA A 52 -12.34 -11.27 5.58
C ALA A 52 -13.73 -10.95 6.12
N LEU A 53 -14.72 -11.73 5.70
CA LEU A 53 -16.04 -11.76 6.34
C LEU A 53 -16.08 -12.97 7.27
N SER A 54 -16.20 -12.72 8.58
CA SER A 54 -16.44 -13.77 9.57
C SER A 54 -17.91 -13.70 9.98
N VAL A 55 -18.65 -14.77 9.70
CA VAL A 55 -20.05 -14.93 10.12
C VAL A 55 -20.11 -15.98 11.21
N ASN A 56 -20.67 -15.62 12.36
CA ASN A 56 -20.94 -16.58 13.42
C ASN A 56 -22.23 -17.34 13.09
N LYS A 57 -22.15 -18.67 13.04
CA LYS A 57 -23.27 -19.54 12.72
C LYS A 57 -24.45 -19.38 13.69
N SER A 58 -24.17 -19.08 14.96
CA SER A 58 -25.17 -18.83 16.01
C SER A 58 -26.01 -17.57 15.77
N SER A 59 -25.47 -16.60 15.03
CA SER A 59 -26.15 -15.36 14.66
C SER A 59 -26.93 -15.46 13.35
N LEU A 60 -26.93 -16.63 12.69
CA LEU A 60 -27.71 -16.87 11.49
C LEU A 60 -29.05 -17.53 11.87
N SER A 61 -30.14 -16.76 11.90
CA SER A 61 -31.48 -17.35 11.95
C SER A 61 -31.99 -17.57 10.53
N LEU A 62 -32.00 -18.82 10.07
CA LEU A 62 -32.67 -19.21 8.84
C LEU A 62 -34.13 -19.50 9.19
N VAL A 63 -34.99 -18.50 9.04
CA VAL A 63 -36.44 -18.75 9.08
C VAL A 63 -36.85 -19.38 7.77
N ASN A 64 -37.42 -20.59 7.83
CA ASN A 64 -37.90 -21.29 6.66
C ASN A 64 -39.08 -20.49 6.07
N ALA A 65 -38.88 -19.82 4.93
CA ALA A 65 -39.93 -19.09 4.21
C ALA A 65 -40.77 -20.03 3.31
N GLY A 66 -40.95 -21.29 3.71
CA GLY A 66 -41.71 -22.29 2.98
C GLY A 66 -43.02 -22.58 3.71
N THR A 67 -44.10 -21.94 3.29
CA THR A 67 -45.47 -22.34 3.60
C THR A 67 -45.76 -23.65 2.87
N GLY A 68 -45.82 -24.75 3.62
CA GLY A 68 -46.43 -26.01 3.20
C GLY A 68 -47.82 -26.13 3.79
#